data_AF-A0AA50DWU5-F1
#
_entry.id   AF-A0AA50DWU5-F1
#
_cell.length_a   1.000
_cell.length_b   1.000
_cell.length_c   1.000
_cell.angle_alpha   90.00
_cell.angle_beta   90.00
_cell.angle_gamma   90.00
#
_symmetry.space_group_name_H-M   'P 1'
#
loop_
_entity.id
_entity.type
_entity.pdbx_description
1 polymer ?
#
loop_
_entity_poly.entity_id
_entity_poly.type
_entity_poly.pdbx_seq_one_letter_code
_entity_poly.pdbx_strand_id
1 'polypeptide(L)'
;MTYFNKQRPRLAKERWYAGFSCRENAKGLGQMLDLISQKVNEFDLSNIVPLIRVEKQDDNKGKKSFYLFVAIESEIKGTLPPEFQDKLQPLPCFRSPIKGANYFTYEQIKSMVGPAHKIDEYTNPIPFKEIVTRELYDPLADIEIGEREFSTELDLIKLVDWLSAKGYGSWATFQSVCQSLSIENPAQVMRNLKLLGHLETSSNGKKWSIAPTALIPLNDNSENLEFYLCGQQNAELRQQLTNYAEIKSEGQLVPFGLPRWRITFQDYITYQKIELLVGVSIYKQGNIAQQLVDYLPNIQEWQVNLPKIGGIVSSQYDWRQYQYQTKNFQNCILPEQTGFYEMRRDPEQKFPDRTVFYEADTQIWRQSDWYGLRFLALYHEKVLQECCYSSEQKQLRVPYDQRWPQIYERVLVLASGYLPQIFGDRQWLNYHNISPELANSLCKKLSLSYQGI
;
A
#
# COMPACT_ATOMS: atom_id res chain seq x y z
N MET A 1 -10.83 7.45 -45.89
CA MET A 1 -9.85 6.34 -45.93
C MET A 1 -9.11 6.33 -44.61
N THR A 2 -9.60 5.54 -43.66
CA THR A 2 -9.08 5.51 -42.28
C THR A 2 -8.29 4.21 -42.15
N TYR A 3 -6.97 4.31 -41.97
CA TYR A 3 -6.10 3.15 -41.78
C TYR A 3 -6.42 2.51 -40.42
N PHE A 4 -7.17 1.41 -40.43
CA PHE A 4 -7.24 0.50 -39.30
C PHE A 4 -5.87 -0.16 -39.13
N ASN A 5 -5.14 0.29 -38.12
CA ASN A 5 -3.92 -0.36 -37.67
C ASN A 5 -4.34 -1.67 -36.98
N LYS A 6 -4.41 -2.77 -37.74
CA LYS A 6 -4.54 -4.12 -37.18
C LYS A 6 -3.32 -4.35 -36.27
N GLN A 7 -3.50 -4.14 -34.96
CA GLN A 7 -2.52 -4.57 -33.98
C GLN A 7 -2.30 -6.06 -34.18
N ARG A 8 -1.07 -6.43 -34.56
CA ARG A 8 -0.66 -7.84 -34.62
C ARG A 8 -0.88 -8.44 -33.22
N PRO A 9 -1.46 -9.65 -33.09
CA PRO A 9 -1.52 -10.32 -31.80
C PRO A 9 -0.09 -10.40 -31.23
N ARG A 10 0.14 -9.79 -30.06
CA ARG A 10 1.41 -9.95 -29.35
C ARG A 10 1.52 -11.42 -28.96
N LEU A 11 2.61 -12.06 -29.38
CA LEU A 11 2.90 -13.44 -29.04
C LEU A 11 2.99 -13.55 -27.52
N ALA A 12 2.34 -14.57 -26.93
CA ALA A 12 2.39 -14.81 -25.50
C ALA A 12 3.86 -14.98 -25.07
N LYS A 13 4.33 -14.14 -24.14
CA LYS A 13 5.67 -14.27 -23.58
C LYS A 13 5.71 -15.51 -22.69
N GLU A 14 6.74 -16.34 -22.86
CA GLU A 14 6.93 -17.52 -22.04
C GLU A 14 8.18 -17.37 -21.18
N ARG A 15 8.12 -17.90 -19.95
CA ARG A 15 9.28 -17.94 -19.05
C ARG A 15 10.06 -19.23 -19.23
N TRP A 16 11.36 -19.10 -19.44
CA TRP A 16 12.33 -20.20 -19.50
C TRP A 16 13.61 -19.80 -18.76
N TYR A 17 14.55 -20.72 -18.58
CA TYR A 17 15.78 -20.46 -17.84
C TYR A 17 17.02 -20.62 -18.72
N ALA A 18 17.88 -19.62 -18.74
CA ALA A 18 19.22 -19.71 -19.30
C ALA A 18 20.20 -20.18 -18.21
N GLY A 19 20.88 -21.30 -18.44
CA GLY A 19 21.81 -21.88 -17.48
C GLY A 19 23.26 -21.48 -17.77
N PHE A 20 23.99 -21.05 -16.74
CA PHE A 20 25.39 -20.67 -16.80
C PHE A 20 26.18 -21.38 -15.71
N SER A 21 27.41 -21.78 -16.04
CA SER A 21 28.40 -22.29 -15.08
C SER A 21 29.28 -21.14 -14.62
N CYS A 22 29.32 -20.91 -13.31
CA CYS A 22 30.14 -19.87 -12.70
C CYS A 22 31.30 -20.52 -11.94
N ARG A 23 32.49 -19.93 -12.05
CA ARG A 23 33.62 -20.24 -11.16
C ARG A 23 33.76 -19.13 -10.15
N GLU A 24 33.89 -19.49 -8.88
CA GLU A 24 34.04 -18.55 -7.79
C GLU A 24 35.38 -17.80 -7.96
N ASN A 25 35.31 -16.51 -8.29
CA ASN A 25 36.43 -15.60 -8.04
C ASN A 25 36.32 -15.13 -6.58
N ALA A 26 37.42 -14.65 -5.97
CA ALA A 26 37.55 -14.29 -4.55
C ALA A 26 36.50 -13.28 -3.98
N LYS A 27 35.58 -12.80 -4.80
CA LYS A 27 34.43 -11.96 -4.50
C LYS A 27 33.18 -12.85 -4.57
N GLY A 28 32.71 -13.34 -3.41
CA GLY A 28 31.70 -14.41 -3.29
C GLY A 28 30.35 -14.16 -3.98
N LEU A 29 29.51 -15.21 -4.04
CA LEU A 29 28.19 -15.27 -4.72
C LEU A 29 27.31 -14.02 -4.50
N GLY A 30 27.27 -13.48 -3.29
CA GLY A 30 26.49 -12.28 -2.96
C GLY A 30 26.85 -11.08 -3.83
N GLN A 31 28.14 -10.75 -3.96
CA GLN A 31 28.60 -9.59 -4.75
C GLN A 31 28.29 -9.73 -6.24
N MET A 32 28.27 -10.97 -6.74
CA MET A 32 27.89 -11.25 -8.12
C MET A 32 26.40 -11.03 -8.33
N LEU A 33 25.55 -11.49 -7.42
CA LEU A 33 24.10 -11.27 -7.48
C LEU A 33 23.78 -9.76 -7.36
N ASP A 34 24.51 -9.04 -6.51
CA ASP A 34 24.40 -7.58 -6.38
C ASP A 34 24.73 -6.87 -7.70
N LEU A 35 25.82 -7.27 -8.36
CA LEU A 35 26.23 -6.70 -9.64
C LEU A 35 25.20 -6.95 -10.75
N ILE A 36 24.65 -8.16 -10.81
CA ILE A 36 23.60 -8.48 -11.79
C ILE A 36 22.35 -7.65 -11.51
N SER A 37 21.94 -7.54 -10.24
CA SER A 37 20.77 -6.75 -9.86
C SER A 37 20.95 -5.26 -10.16
N GLN A 38 22.11 -4.70 -9.84
CA GLN A 38 22.45 -3.32 -10.20
C GLN A 38 22.31 -3.10 -11.70
N LYS A 39 22.82 -4.03 -12.53
CA LYS A 39 22.76 -3.90 -13.99
C LYS A 39 21.35 -4.08 -14.55
N VAL A 40 20.55 -4.97 -13.99
CA VAL A 40 19.14 -5.13 -14.39
C VAL A 40 18.35 -3.87 -14.06
N ASN A 41 18.56 -3.27 -12.89
CA ASN A 41 17.91 -2.02 -12.49
C ASN A 41 18.41 -0.82 -13.31
N GLU A 42 19.71 -0.72 -13.55
CA GLU A 42 20.34 0.37 -14.34
C GLU A 42 19.79 0.43 -15.77
N PHE A 43 19.42 -0.72 -16.35
CA PHE A 43 18.93 -0.81 -17.73
C PHE A 43 17.44 -1.18 -17.85
N ASP A 44 16.68 -1.12 -16.75
CA ASP A 44 15.24 -1.46 -16.70
C ASP A 44 14.89 -2.83 -17.33
N LEU A 45 15.70 -3.85 -17.03
CA LEU A 45 15.58 -5.20 -17.60
C LEU A 45 14.72 -6.15 -16.77
N SER A 46 14.00 -5.66 -15.75
CA SER A 46 13.18 -6.47 -14.83
C SER A 46 12.09 -7.28 -15.55
N ASN A 47 11.56 -6.73 -16.65
CA ASN A 47 10.57 -7.40 -17.52
C ASN A 47 11.17 -8.50 -18.42
N ILE A 48 12.50 -8.57 -18.53
CA ILE A 48 13.22 -9.58 -19.32
C ILE A 48 13.84 -10.61 -18.38
N VAL A 49 14.36 -10.16 -17.24
CA VAL A 49 15.07 -10.96 -16.25
C VAL A 49 14.41 -10.80 -14.88
N PRO A 50 13.29 -11.49 -14.61
CA PRO A 50 12.53 -11.28 -13.38
C PRO A 50 13.20 -11.88 -12.13
N LEU A 51 13.97 -12.97 -12.29
CA LEU A 51 14.62 -13.65 -11.18
C LEU A 51 15.82 -14.50 -11.62
N ILE A 52 16.64 -14.84 -10.64
CA ILE A 52 17.81 -15.71 -10.76
C ILE A 52 17.69 -16.84 -9.75
N ARG A 53 18.16 -18.03 -10.10
CA ARG A 53 18.28 -19.18 -9.21
C ARG A 53 19.71 -19.67 -9.21
N VAL A 54 20.22 -20.04 -8.05
CA VAL A 54 21.57 -20.59 -7.88
C VAL A 54 21.45 -22.06 -7.49
N GLU A 55 22.38 -22.88 -7.95
CA GLU A 55 22.50 -24.29 -7.54
C GLU A 55 22.49 -24.44 -6.01
N LYS A 56 21.83 -25.49 -5.49
CA LYS A 56 21.93 -25.86 -4.07
C LYS A 56 23.36 -26.27 -3.76
N GLN A 57 24.05 -25.51 -2.92
CA GLN A 57 25.34 -25.94 -2.40
C GLN A 57 25.14 -27.03 -1.33
N ASP A 58 25.81 -28.17 -1.52
CA ASP A 58 26.08 -29.14 -0.46
C ASP A 58 27.20 -28.53 0.41
N ASP A 59 26.91 -28.08 1.64
CA ASP A 59 27.90 -27.49 2.55
C ASP A 59 29.14 -28.39 2.80
N ASN A 60 29.01 -29.70 2.50
CA ASN A 60 30.07 -30.69 2.63
C ASN A 60 31.01 -30.84 1.43
N LYS A 61 30.82 -30.07 0.34
CA LYS A 61 31.68 -30.14 -0.85
C LYS A 61 32.19 -28.75 -1.18
N GLY A 62 33.46 -28.46 -0.86
CA GLY A 62 34.18 -27.24 -1.20
C GLY A 62 34.40 -27.02 -2.71
N LYS A 63 33.34 -27.11 -3.52
CA LYS A 63 33.35 -26.88 -4.96
C LYS A 63 33.38 -25.38 -5.24
N LYS A 64 34.46 -24.93 -5.90
CA LYS A 64 34.66 -23.55 -6.38
C LYS A 64 33.83 -23.17 -7.61
N SER A 65 32.75 -23.90 -7.89
CA SER A 65 31.90 -23.69 -9.07
C SER A 65 30.46 -24.02 -8.77
N PHE A 66 29.55 -23.20 -9.28
CA PHE A 66 28.11 -23.37 -9.11
C PHE A 66 27.38 -23.06 -10.41
N TYR A 67 26.17 -23.60 -10.58
CA TYR A 67 25.28 -23.22 -11.67
C TYR A 67 24.38 -22.04 -11.31
N LEU A 68 24.19 -21.15 -12.29
CA LEU A 68 23.35 -19.98 -12.24
C LEU A 68 22.28 -20.11 -13.32
N PHE A 69 21.01 -20.07 -12.93
CA PHE A 69 19.87 -20.15 -13.83
C PHE A 69 19.13 -18.84 -13.82
N VAL A 70 19.15 -18.15 -14.95
CA VAL A 70 18.53 -16.85 -15.13
C VAL A 70 17.16 -17.06 -15.77
N ALA A 71 16.09 -16.63 -15.12
CA ALA A 71 14.77 -16.63 -15.76
C ALA A 71 14.75 -15.57 -16.86
N ILE A 72 14.32 -15.95 -18.06
CA ILE A 72 14.16 -15.09 -19.22
C ILE A 72 12.70 -15.14 -19.64
N GLU A 73 12.10 -13.97 -19.84
CA GLU A 73 10.77 -13.81 -20.42
C GLU A 73 10.90 -13.28 -21.85
N SER A 74 10.62 -14.13 -22.83
CA SER A 74 10.72 -13.78 -24.24
C SER A 74 9.66 -14.48 -25.08
N GLU A 75 9.46 -14.00 -26.31
CA GLU A 75 8.55 -14.63 -27.28
C GLU A 75 9.14 -15.92 -27.87
N ILE A 76 10.47 -16.08 -27.85
CA ILE A 76 11.19 -17.23 -28.43
C ILE A 76 12.02 -17.90 -27.33
N LYS A 77 11.60 -19.11 -26.92
CA LYS A 77 12.34 -19.95 -25.96
C LYS A 77 13.75 -20.28 -26.46
N GLY A 78 14.73 -20.17 -25.57
CA GLY A 78 16.13 -20.54 -25.85
C GLY A 78 16.95 -19.50 -26.60
N THR A 79 16.36 -18.36 -26.97
CA THR A 79 17.07 -17.24 -27.59
C THR A 79 17.12 -16.08 -26.62
N LEU A 80 18.33 -15.71 -26.17
CA LEU A 80 18.52 -14.57 -25.28
C LEU A 80 18.10 -13.27 -25.98
N PRO A 81 17.25 -12.43 -25.37
CA PRO A 81 16.88 -11.13 -25.92
C PRO A 81 18.10 -10.22 -26.17
N PRO A 82 18.11 -9.37 -27.22
CA PRO A 82 19.23 -8.48 -27.52
C PRO A 82 19.68 -7.63 -26.32
N GLU A 83 18.73 -7.15 -25.53
CA GLU A 83 18.99 -6.34 -24.33
C GLU A 83 19.76 -7.13 -23.27
N PHE A 84 19.49 -8.43 -23.14
CA PHE A 84 20.27 -9.32 -22.28
C PHE A 84 21.69 -9.51 -22.81
N GLN A 85 21.82 -9.74 -24.13
CA GLN A 85 23.11 -9.97 -24.78
C GLN A 85 24.03 -8.75 -24.68
N ASP A 86 23.48 -7.55 -24.86
CA ASP A 86 24.26 -6.31 -24.86
C ASP A 86 24.64 -5.86 -23.45
N LYS A 87 23.74 -6.02 -22.48
CA LYS A 87 23.87 -5.38 -21.15
C LYS A 87 24.30 -6.34 -20.05
N LEU A 88 23.89 -7.60 -20.12
CA LEU A 88 24.11 -8.57 -19.05
C LEU A 88 25.14 -9.61 -19.45
N GLN A 89 25.06 -10.21 -20.64
CA GLN A 89 26.00 -11.26 -21.09
C GLN A 89 27.50 -10.92 -20.97
N PRO A 90 27.95 -9.64 -21.05
CA PRO A 90 29.37 -9.30 -20.81
C PRO A 90 29.86 -9.61 -19.39
N LEU A 91 28.96 -9.74 -18.41
CA LEU A 91 29.29 -10.04 -17.02
C LEU A 91 30.00 -11.41 -16.90
N PRO A 92 31.02 -11.54 -16.03
CA PRO A 92 31.82 -12.76 -15.92
C PRO A 92 31.02 -14.05 -15.68
N CYS A 93 29.91 -13.94 -14.94
CA CYS A 93 29.01 -15.05 -14.59
C CYS A 93 28.22 -15.63 -15.76
N PHE A 94 28.10 -14.90 -16.88
CA PHE A 94 27.32 -15.33 -18.05
C PHE A 94 28.18 -15.80 -19.22
N ARG A 95 29.50 -15.87 -19.05
CA ARG A 95 30.44 -16.25 -20.13
C ARG A 95 30.42 -17.74 -20.49
N SER A 96 29.90 -18.59 -19.62
CA SER A 96 30.02 -20.05 -19.76
C SER A 96 28.64 -20.71 -19.67
N PRO A 97 27.83 -20.69 -20.76
CA PRO A 97 26.53 -21.35 -20.78
C PRO A 97 26.69 -22.87 -20.56
N ILE A 98 25.69 -23.48 -19.91
CA ILE A 98 25.67 -24.93 -19.71
C ILE A 98 25.52 -25.61 -21.07
N LYS A 99 26.43 -26.54 -21.37
CA LYS A 99 26.42 -27.27 -22.64
C LYS A 99 25.26 -28.27 -22.68
N GLY A 100 24.62 -28.40 -23.85
CA GLY A 100 23.63 -29.46 -24.11
C GLY A 100 22.17 -29.03 -23.99
N ALA A 101 21.87 -27.80 -23.56
CA ALA A 101 20.52 -27.25 -23.58
C ALA A 101 20.55 -25.74 -23.86
N ASN A 102 19.75 -25.28 -24.83
CA ASN A 102 19.59 -23.84 -25.13
C ASN A 102 18.70 -23.13 -24.10
N TYR A 103 17.86 -23.89 -23.39
CA TYR A 103 17.04 -23.41 -22.29
C TYR A 103 16.72 -24.55 -21.33
N PHE A 104 16.28 -24.18 -20.13
CA PHE A 104 15.73 -25.10 -19.13
C PHE A 104 14.31 -24.68 -18.75
N THR A 105 13.47 -25.65 -18.40
CA THR A 105 12.19 -25.41 -17.73
C THR A 105 12.37 -25.39 -16.21
N TYR A 106 11.39 -24.86 -15.48
CA TYR A 106 11.45 -24.88 -14.03
C TYR A 106 11.55 -26.30 -13.47
N GLU A 107 10.77 -27.24 -14.01
CA GLU A 107 10.77 -28.64 -13.57
C GLU A 107 12.14 -29.31 -13.76
N GLN A 108 12.89 -28.93 -14.79
CA GLN A 108 14.25 -29.47 -15.02
C GLN A 108 15.26 -28.98 -13.97
N ILE A 109 15.12 -27.73 -13.49
CA ILE A 109 16.10 -27.14 -12.58
C ILE A 109 15.70 -27.21 -11.10
N LYS A 110 14.42 -27.49 -10.81
CA LYS A 110 13.83 -27.44 -9.45
C LYS A 110 14.58 -28.28 -8.43
N SER A 111 15.10 -29.45 -8.82
CA SER A 111 15.90 -30.31 -7.95
C SER A 111 17.32 -29.81 -7.72
N MET A 112 17.87 -29.04 -8.68
CA MET A 112 19.25 -28.56 -8.71
C MET A 112 19.43 -27.23 -8.00
N VAL A 113 18.39 -26.40 -7.91
CA VAL A 113 18.50 -25.00 -7.48
C VAL A 113 17.87 -24.71 -6.13
N GLY A 114 18.48 -23.78 -5.41
CA GLY A 114 17.96 -23.22 -4.16
C GLY A 114 16.79 -22.24 -4.38
N PRO A 115 16.48 -21.41 -3.37
CA PRO A 115 15.43 -20.41 -3.48
C PRO A 115 15.67 -19.45 -4.65
N ALA A 116 14.59 -18.85 -5.16
CA ALA A 116 14.70 -17.81 -6.18
C ALA A 116 15.20 -16.50 -5.57
N HIS A 117 16.22 -15.91 -6.19
CA HIS A 117 16.67 -14.55 -5.95
C HIS A 117 15.94 -13.64 -6.93
N LYS A 118 14.89 -12.95 -6.47
CA LYS A 118 14.23 -11.91 -7.27
C LYS A 118 15.21 -10.75 -7.45
N ILE A 119 15.36 -10.30 -8.69
CA ILE A 119 16.36 -9.28 -9.02
C ILE A 119 15.94 -7.90 -8.47
N ASP A 120 14.64 -7.69 -8.27
CA ASP A 120 14.08 -6.43 -7.77
C ASP A 120 14.03 -6.36 -6.22
N GLU A 121 14.39 -7.44 -5.50
CA GLU A 121 14.29 -7.52 -4.03
C GLU A 121 15.65 -7.92 -3.42
N TYR A 122 16.59 -6.98 -3.26
CA TYR A 122 17.84 -7.21 -2.53
C TYR A 122 18.06 -6.33 -1.28
N THR A 123 16.98 -6.12 -0.53
CA THR A 123 17.11 -6.01 0.94
C THR A 123 16.78 -7.37 1.56
N ASN A 124 17.82 -8.21 1.71
CA ASN A 124 17.97 -9.42 2.55
C ASN A 124 17.88 -10.81 1.89
N PRO A 125 18.95 -11.62 2.05
CA PRO A 125 18.83 -13.02 2.41
C PRO A 125 19.45 -13.28 3.80
N ILE A 126 18.60 -13.37 4.83
CA ILE A 126 18.95 -14.09 6.06
C ILE A 126 18.55 -15.56 5.82
N PRO A 127 19.40 -16.55 6.17
CA PRO A 127 19.05 -17.97 6.01
C PRO A 127 17.71 -18.29 6.67
N PHE A 128 16.83 -18.91 5.89
CA PHE A 128 15.49 -19.30 6.31
C PHE A 128 15.63 -20.48 7.29
N LYS A 129 15.59 -20.22 8.59
CA LYS A 129 14.94 -21.17 9.50
C LYS A 129 13.48 -21.20 9.07
N GLU A 130 12.89 -22.38 8.96
CA GLU A 130 11.46 -22.53 8.74
C GLU A 130 10.73 -21.80 9.87
N ILE A 131 10.37 -20.55 9.60
CA ILE A 131 9.54 -19.75 10.49
C ILE A 131 8.18 -20.41 10.36
N VAL A 132 7.76 -21.06 11.45
CA VAL A 132 6.36 -21.44 11.70
C VAL A 132 5.48 -20.40 11.05
N THR A 133 4.68 -20.81 10.07
CA THR A 133 3.81 -19.98 9.23
C THR A 133 3.11 -18.91 10.07
N ARG A 134 3.74 -17.74 10.19
CA ARG A 134 3.03 -16.53 10.59
C ARG A 134 2.15 -16.24 9.40
N GLU A 135 0.84 -16.23 9.63
CA GLU A 135 -0.17 -15.86 8.63
C GLU A 135 0.37 -14.64 7.86
N LEU A 136 0.64 -14.84 6.56
CA LEU A 136 1.15 -13.79 5.67
C LEU A 136 0.00 -12.79 5.48
N TYR A 137 -0.08 -11.84 6.40
CA TYR A 137 -1.10 -10.81 6.37
C TYR A 137 -0.63 -9.64 5.51
N ASP A 138 -1.32 -9.38 4.40
CA ASP A 138 -1.09 -8.18 3.57
C ASP A 138 -1.49 -6.94 4.39
N PRO A 139 -0.55 -6.00 4.69
CA PRO A 139 -0.85 -4.79 5.45
C PRO A 139 -1.84 -3.85 4.75
N LEU A 140 -2.12 -4.07 3.45
CA LEU A 140 -3.10 -3.34 2.66
C LEU A 140 -4.44 -4.06 2.53
N ALA A 141 -4.51 -5.34 2.95
CA ALA A 141 -5.77 -6.03 3.08
C ALA A 141 -6.52 -5.44 4.27
N ASP A 142 -7.75 -5.01 4.01
CA ASP A 142 -8.71 -4.73 5.06
C ASP A 142 -9.73 -5.87 5.05
N ILE A 143 -10.09 -6.34 6.24
CA ILE A 143 -11.15 -7.34 6.38
C ILE A 143 -12.32 -6.55 6.94
N GLU A 144 -13.46 -6.57 6.26
CA GLU A 144 -14.70 -6.04 6.83
C GLU A 144 -15.09 -6.93 8.03
N ILE A 145 -14.51 -6.65 9.20
CA ILE A 145 -14.77 -7.40 10.42
C ILE A 145 -16.01 -6.80 11.06
N GLY A 146 -17.05 -7.62 11.23
CA GLY A 146 -18.22 -7.25 12.04
C GLY A 146 -17.79 -6.89 13.46
N GLU A 147 -18.44 -5.89 14.04
CA GLU A 147 -18.31 -5.42 15.43
C GLU A 147 -17.90 -6.54 16.41
N ARG A 148 -16.60 -6.62 16.70
CA ARG A 148 -16.04 -7.42 17.79
C ARG A 148 -15.42 -6.47 18.82
N GLU A 149 -15.18 -7.00 20.01
CA GLU A 149 -14.67 -6.30 21.18
C GLU A 149 -13.57 -5.29 20.80
N PHE A 150 -13.95 -4.01 20.81
CA PHE A 150 -13.08 -2.94 20.37
C PHE A 150 -12.00 -2.68 21.42
N SER A 151 -10.80 -2.33 20.95
CA SER A 151 -9.72 -1.88 21.83
C SER A 151 -10.13 -0.66 22.63
N THR A 152 -9.69 -0.58 23.88
CA THR A 152 -10.03 0.55 24.73
C THR A 152 -9.37 1.84 24.21
N GLU A 153 -10.03 2.97 24.44
CA GLU A 153 -9.47 4.31 24.14
C GLU A 153 -8.06 4.47 24.74
N LEU A 154 -7.87 3.97 25.95
CA LEU A 154 -6.60 4.03 26.67
C LEU A 154 -5.47 3.28 25.96
N ASP A 155 -5.76 2.12 25.36
CA ASP A 155 -4.75 1.34 24.65
C ASP A 155 -4.36 2.01 23.32
N LEU A 156 -5.29 2.68 22.65
CA LEU A 156 -4.99 3.48 21.46
C LEU A 156 -4.13 4.72 21.81
N ILE A 157 -4.39 5.37 22.94
CA ILE A 157 -3.54 6.47 23.43
C ILE A 157 -2.12 5.97 23.71
N LYS A 158 -1.97 4.84 24.43
CA LYS A 158 -0.66 4.22 24.69
C LYS A 158 0.07 3.85 23.40
N LEU A 159 -0.66 3.33 22.42
CA LEU A 159 -0.11 3.00 21.10
C LEU A 159 0.47 4.26 20.45
N VAL A 160 -0.29 5.36 20.39
CA VAL A 160 0.17 6.60 19.76
C VAL A 160 1.33 7.24 20.52
N ASP A 161 1.33 7.21 21.85
CA ASP A 161 2.46 7.67 22.66
C ASP A 161 3.73 6.86 22.33
N TRP A 162 3.61 5.52 22.20
CA TRP A 162 4.74 4.66 21.82
C TRP A 162 5.22 4.92 20.39
N LEU A 163 4.30 5.03 19.42
CA LEU A 163 4.63 5.31 18.02
C LEU A 163 5.31 6.67 17.89
N SER A 164 4.87 7.65 18.67
CA SER A 164 5.43 9.00 18.70
C SER A 164 6.84 9.03 19.28
N ALA A 165 7.11 8.22 20.32
CA ALA A 165 8.47 8.06 20.84
C ALA A 165 9.38 7.30 19.86
N LYS A 166 8.82 6.31 19.14
CA LYS A 166 9.57 5.47 18.22
C LYS A 166 9.89 6.15 16.88
N GLY A 167 8.98 7.00 16.39
CA GLY A 167 9.12 7.77 15.16
C GLY A 167 8.90 6.99 13.86
N TYR A 168 9.39 5.76 13.75
CA TYR A 168 9.25 4.93 12.55
C TYR A 168 9.42 3.43 12.83
N GLY A 169 8.94 2.59 11.92
CA GLY A 169 9.10 1.14 12.05
C GLY A 169 8.61 0.35 10.85
N SER A 170 8.53 -0.97 11.02
CA SER A 170 7.96 -1.89 10.04
C SER A 170 6.54 -2.28 10.41
N TRP A 171 5.79 -2.85 9.46
CA TRP A 171 4.49 -3.44 9.73
C TRP A 171 4.55 -4.47 10.88
N ALA A 172 5.59 -5.32 10.90
CA ALA A 172 5.78 -6.30 11.96
C ALA A 172 5.99 -5.66 13.35
N THR A 173 6.71 -4.52 13.43
CA THR A 173 6.86 -3.82 14.71
C THR A 173 5.54 -3.20 15.17
N PHE A 174 4.72 -2.70 14.24
CA PHE A 174 3.39 -2.19 14.54
C PHE A 174 2.46 -3.30 15.06
N GLN A 175 2.41 -4.44 14.37
CA GLN A 175 1.62 -5.61 14.82
C GLN A 175 2.06 -6.09 16.21
N SER A 176 3.37 -6.13 16.46
CA SER A 176 3.91 -6.56 17.76
C SER A 176 3.49 -5.65 18.90
N VAL A 177 3.42 -4.33 18.70
CA VAL A 177 2.96 -3.41 19.75
C VAL A 177 1.44 -3.49 19.93
N CYS A 178 0.67 -3.61 18.84
CA CYS A 178 -0.78 -3.88 18.93
C CYS A 178 -1.06 -5.14 19.73
N GLN A 179 -0.37 -6.25 19.43
CA GLN A 179 -0.50 -7.50 20.17
C GLN A 179 -0.15 -7.34 21.66
N SER A 180 0.87 -6.54 21.98
CA SER A 180 1.29 -6.30 23.37
C SER A 180 0.29 -5.43 24.15
N LEU A 181 -0.51 -4.63 23.44
CA LEU A 181 -1.57 -3.79 23.98
C LEU A 181 -2.96 -4.44 23.85
N SER A 182 -3.04 -5.72 23.47
CA SER A 182 -4.29 -6.42 23.19
C SER A 182 -5.20 -5.69 22.18
N ILE A 183 -4.59 -4.98 21.23
CA ILE A 183 -5.28 -4.27 20.16
C ILE A 183 -5.57 -5.26 19.04
N GLU A 184 -6.84 -5.54 18.81
CA GLU A 184 -7.30 -6.34 17.68
C GLU A 184 -7.20 -5.54 16.37
N ASN A 185 -7.11 -6.27 15.25
CA ASN A 185 -7.20 -5.70 13.89
C ASN A 185 -6.22 -4.56 13.63
N PRO A 186 -4.89 -4.80 13.74
CA PRO A 186 -3.87 -3.78 13.56
C PRO A 186 -3.96 -3.05 12.21
N ALA A 187 -4.50 -3.70 11.16
CA ALA A 187 -4.60 -3.07 9.83
C ALA A 187 -5.64 -1.95 9.80
N GLN A 188 -6.80 -2.20 10.40
CA GLN A 188 -7.84 -1.18 10.60
C GLN A 188 -7.32 -0.03 11.48
N VAL A 189 -6.60 -0.35 12.57
CA VAL A 189 -6.02 0.68 13.45
C VAL A 189 -4.99 1.52 12.70
N MET A 190 -4.09 0.89 11.94
CA MET A 190 -3.14 1.57 11.08
C MET A 190 -3.86 2.49 10.07
N ARG A 191 -4.91 1.99 9.41
CA ARG A 191 -5.73 2.80 8.49
C ARG A 191 -6.31 4.02 9.20
N ASN A 192 -6.93 3.84 10.36
CA ASN A 192 -7.53 4.92 11.13
C ASN A 192 -6.49 5.98 11.54
N LEU A 193 -5.32 5.55 12.00
CA LEU A 193 -4.22 6.47 12.36
C LEU A 193 -3.70 7.25 11.13
N LYS A 194 -3.66 6.63 9.95
CA LYS A 194 -3.33 7.34 8.69
C LYS A 194 -4.41 8.35 8.32
N LEU A 195 -5.68 7.98 8.41
CA LEU A 195 -6.81 8.86 8.10
C LEU A 195 -6.82 10.09 9.02
N LEU A 196 -6.57 9.88 10.32
CA LEU A 196 -6.44 10.95 11.32
C LEU A 196 -5.14 11.75 11.22
N GLY A 197 -4.23 11.37 10.32
CA GLY A 197 -2.97 12.08 10.09
C GLY A 197 -1.92 11.90 11.19
N HIS A 198 -1.97 10.80 11.96
CA HIS A 198 -0.94 10.49 12.95
C HIS A 198 0.29 9.85 12.33
N LEU A 199 0.14 9.08 11.26
CA LEU A 199 1.25 8.38 10.62
C LEU A 199 1.05 8.23 9.11
N GLU A 200 2.14 7.90 8.44
CA GLU A 200 2.21 7.52 7.04
C GLU A 200 2.71 6.08 6.90
N THR A 201 2.46 5.48 5.73
CA THR A 201 3.07 4.19 5.35
C THR A 201 3.80 4.31 4.02
N SER A 202 4.82 3.48 3.82
CA SER A 202 5.42 3.31 2.50
C SER A 202 4.39 2.85 1.48
N SER A 203 4.66 3.04 0.18
CA SER A 203 3.76 2.66 -0.92
C SER A 203 3.35 1.18 -0.91
N ASN A 204 4.20 0.31 -0.36
CA ASN A 204 3.94 -1.12 -0.21
C ASN A 204 3.40 -1.52 1.19
N GLY A 205 3.09 -0.55 2.05
CA GLY A 205 2.58 -0.78 3.41
C GLY A 205 3.56 -1.39 4.42
N LYS A 206 4.78 -1.77 3.99
CA LYS A 206 5.73 -2.51 4.84
C LYS A 206 6.40 -1.67 5.93
N LYS A 207 6.45 -0.35 5.77
CA LYS A 207 7.05 0.59 6.72
C LYS A 207 6.04 1.67 7.10
N TRP A 208 6.19 2.20 8.30
CA TRP A 208 5.42 3.34 8.79
C TRP A 208 6.35 4.39 9.40
N SER A 209 5.89 5.63 9.42
CA SER A 209 6.53 6.76 10.08
C SER A 209 5.48 7.67 10.71
N ILE A 210 5.72 8.15 11.93
CA ILE A 210 4.85 9.14 12.56
C ILE A 210 4.88 10.44 11.74
N ALA A 211 3.73 11.08 11.57
CA ALA A 211 3.66 12.40 10.97
C ALA A 211 4.11 13.46 12.01
N PRO A 212 4.70 14.59 11.59
CA PRO A 212 5.04 15.67 12.51
C PRO A 212 3.82 16.21 13.25
N THR A 213 4.01 16.69 14.48
CA THR A 213 2.95 17.33 15.27
C THR A 213 2.38 18.53 14.53
N ALA A 214 1.05 18.59 14.36
CA ALA A 214 0.39 19.73 13.74
C ALA A 214 -0.91 20.12 14.47
N LEU A 215 -1.21 21.42 14.42
CA LEU A 215 -2.50 21.98 14.81
C LEU A 215 -3.31 22.28 13.57
N ILE A 216 -4.50 21.67 13.49
CA ILE A 216 -5.41 21.84 12.37
C ILE A 216 -6.63 22.62 12.87
N PRO A 217 -6.99 23.76 12.25
CA PRO A 217 -8.12 24.56 12.67
C PRO A 217 -9.44 23.79 12.47
N LEU A 218 -10.35 23.90 13.44
CA LEU A 218 -11.69 23.29 13.37
C LEU A 218 -12.68 24.13 12.55
N ASN A 219 -12.39 25.41 12.39
CA ASN A 219 -13.22 26.36 11.66
C ASN A 219 -12.35 27.20 10.72
N ASP A 220 -12.89 27.56 9.57
CA ASP A 220 -12.21 28.47 8.62
C ASP A 220 -12.14 29.91 9.12
N ASN A 221 -12.90 30.26 10.17
CA ASN A 221 -12.87 31.59 10.76
C ASN A 221 -11.61 31.78 11.61
N SER A 222 -10.72 32.67 11.18
CA SER A 222 -9.47 33.02 11.87
C SER A 222 -9.65 33.59 13.27
N GLU A 223 -10.85 34.05 13.63
CA GLU A 223 -11.16 34.56 14.97
C GLU A 223 -11.36 33.42 15.98
N ASN A 224 -11.76 32.23 15.52
CA ASN A 224 -11.95 31.06 16.36
C ASN A 224 -10.63 30.29 16.46
N LEU A 225 -9.89 30.51 17.55
CA LEU A 225 -8.62 29.85 17.83
C LEU A 225 -8.80 28.43 18.38
N GLU A 226 -9.62 27.65 17.68
CA GLU A 226 -9.92 26.25 18.01
C GLU A 226 -9.28 25.32 16.98
N PHE A 227 -8.52 24.36 17.50
CA PHE A 227 -7.74 23.43 16.71
C PHE A 227 -7.96 22.01 17.21
N TYR A 228 -7.59 21.03 16.41
CA TYR A 228 -7.32 19.69 16.91
C TYR A 228 -5.87 19.30 16.66
N LEU A 229 -5.33 18.45 17.53
CA LEU A 229 -3.96 17.95 17.46
C LEU A 229 -3.87 16.71 16.57
N CYS A 230 -2.96 16.69 15.60
CA CYS A 230 -2.64 15.51 14.80
C CYS A 230 -1.12 15.29 14.71
N GLY A 231 -0.72 14.17 14.09
CA GLY A 231 0.68 13.75 14.01
C GLY A 231 1.22 13.17 15.31
N GLN A 232 2.51 13.40 15.53
CA GLN A 232 3.27 12.97 16.70
C GLN A 232 2.72 13.63 17.96
N GLN A 233 2.41 12.82 18.97
CA GLN A 233 1.93 13.30 20.24
C GLN A 233 2.25 12.32 21.36
N ASN A 234 2.60 12.85 22.52
CA ASN A 234 2.81 12.08 23.73
C ASN A 234 2.21 12.80 24.94
N ALA A 235 2.17 12.13 26.09
CA ALA A 235 1.62 12.70 27.31
C ALA A 235 2.33 14.00 27.74
N GLU A 236 3.65 14.08 27.54
CA GLU A 236 4.44 15.27 27.88
C GLU A 236 4.05 16.48 27.04
N LEU A 237 3.93 16.33 25.71
CA LEU A 237 3.48 17.39 24.82
C LEU A 237 2.08 17.88 25.21
N ARG A 238 1.14 16.95 25.45
CA ARG A 238 -0.22 17.32 25.86
C ARG A 238 -0.19 18.10 27.17
N GLN A 239 0.63 17.68 28.15
CA GLN A 239 0.81 18.41 29.40
C GLN A 239 1.42 19.80 29.18
N GLN A 240 2.48 19.92 28.38
CA GLN A 240 3.11 21.21 28.08
C GLN A 240 2.14 22.19 27.40
N LEU A 241 1.30 21.70 26.49
CA LEU A 241 0.28 22.50 25.80
C LEU A 241 -0.78 23.07 26.76
N THR A 242 -1.06 22.41 27.90
CA THR A 242 -2.02 22.94 28.88
C THR A 242 -1.58 24.26 29.52
N ASN A 243 -0.28 24.60 29.43
CA ASN A 243 0.23 25.90 29.87
C ASN A 243 -0.16 27.06 28.93
N TYR A 244 -0.62 26.76 27.72
CA TYR A 244 -0.91 27.74 26.67
C TYR A 244 -2.37 27.70 26.20
N ALA A 245 -3.05 26.56 26.35
CA ALA A 245 -4.39 26.36 25.82
C ALA A 245 -5.23 25.45 26.71
N GLU A 246 -6.56 25.58 26.59
CA GLU A 246 -7.46 24.56 27.10
C GLU A 246 -7.39 23.34 26.17
N ILE A 247 -7.15 22.15 26.73
CA ILE A 247 -7.13 20.90 25.98
C ILE A 247 -8.26 20.00 26.47
N LYS A 248 -9.08 19.53 25.55
CA LYS A 248 -10.19 18.59 25.83
C LYS A 248 -10.04 17.34 24.97
N SER A 249 -10.17 16.17 25.62
CA SER A 249 -10.35 14.92 24.89
C SER A 249 -11.80 14.85 24.42
N GLU A 250 -11.99 14.71 23.12
CA GLU A 250 -13.29 14.43 22.52
C GLU A 250 -13.24 13.04 21.90
N GLY A 251 -14.11 12.12 22.33
CA GLY A 251 -14.20 10.79 21.75
C GLY A 251 -14.50 10.84 20.25
N GLN A 252 -14.20 9.75 19.56
CA GLN A 252 -14.60 9.59 18.16
C GLN A 252 -16.12 9.35 18.06
N LEU A 253 -16.70 9.66 16.90
CA LEU A 253 -18.11 9.37 16.61
C LEU A 253 -18.39 7.88 16.35
N VAL A 254 -17.33 7.07 16.44
CA VAL A 254 -17.35 5.62 16.36
C VAL A 254 -16.78 5.05 17.65
N PRO A 255 -17.22 3.86 18.09
CA PRO A 255 -16.79 3.28 19.37
C PRO A 255 -15.30 2.89 19.39
N PHE A 256 -14.64 2.90 18.24
CA PHE A 256 -13.24 2.55 18.08
C PHE A 256 -12.47 3.69 17.41
N GLY A 257 -11.66 4.40 18.18
CA GLY A 257 -10.75 5.37 17.60
C GLY A 257 -10.03 6.20 18.64
N LEU A 258 -8.91 6.76 18.22
CA LEU A 258 -8.13 7.66 19.06
C LEU A 258 -8.94 8.94 19.31
N PRO A 259 -9.05 9.44 20.55
CA PRO A 259 -9.77 10.67 20.80
C PRO A 259 -9.16 11.83 20.01
N ARG A 260 -10.03 12.75 19.59
CA ARG A 260 -9.66 14.04 19.04
C ARG A 260 -9.29 14.96 20.19
N TRP A 261 -8.04 15.40 20.27
CA TRP A 261 -7.62 16.39 21.25
C TRP A 261 -7.94 17.79 20.72
N ARG A 262 -9.02 18.39 21.20
CA ARG A 262 -9.39 19.77 20.89
C ARG A 262 -8.56 20.73 21.74
N ILE A 263 -8.02 21.75 21.11
CA ILE A 263 -7.14 22.75 21.70
C ILE A 263 -7.74 24.12 21.43
N THR A 264 -8.05 24.86 22.48
CA THR A 264 -8.64 26.20 22.40
C THR A 264 -7.71 27.23 23.05
N PHE A 265 -7.26 28.21 22.27
CA PHE A 265 -6.46 29.34 22.76
C PHE A 265 -7.35 30.51 23.14
N GLN A 266 -6.97 31.24 24.19
CA GLN A 266 -7.71 32.42 24.66
C GLN A 266 -7.54 33.60 23.70
N ASP A 267 -6.36 33.73 23.11
CA ASP A 267 -5.98 34.85 22.26
C ASP A 267 -4.84 34.49 21.30
N TYR A 268 -4.65 35.32 20.28
CA TYR A 268 -3.69 35.09 19.20
C TYR A 268 -2.23 35.21 19.68
N ILE A 269 -1.95 36.03 20.70
CA ILE A 269 -0.60 36.19 21.26
C ILE A 269 -0.17 34.87 21.93
N THR A 270 -1.07 34.24 22.67
CA THR A 270 -0.84 32.95 23.31
C THR A 270 -0.67 31.84 22.27
N TYR A 271 -1.48 31.84 21.20
CA TYR A 271 -1.29 30.94 20.06
C TYR A 271 0.07 31.13 19.35
N GLN A 272 0.58 32.35 19.23
CA GLN A 272 1.91 32.59 18.66
C GLN A 272 3.04 32.04 19.54
N LYS A 273 2.88 32.10 20.87
CA LYS A 273 3.89 31.62 21.83
C LYS A 273 4.13 30.11 21.79
N ILE A 274 3.28 29.30 21.15
CA ILE A 274 3.49 27.84 21.07
C ILE A 274 4.79 27.49 20.33
N GLU A 275 5.27 28.37 19.44
CA GLU A 275 6.53 28.18 18.71
C GLU A 275 7.75 28.21 19.65
N LEU A 276 7.58 28.71 20.88
CA LEU A 276 8.60 28.73 21.92
C LEU A 276 8.69 27.41 22.70
N LEU A 277 7.81 26.43 22.42
CA LEU A 277 7.90 25.10 23.04
C LEU A 277 9.22 24.42 22.63
N VAL A 278 10.13 24.31 23.60
CA VAL A 278 11.45 23.74 23.38
C VAL A 278 11.33 22.24 23.07
N GLY A 279 11.93 21.81 21.97
CA GLY A 279 12.07 20.39 21.62
C GLY A 279 10.89 19.80 20.84
N VAL A 280 9.86 20.57 20.51
CA VAL A 280 8.74 20.10 19.67
C VAL A 280 8.40 21.13 18.58
N SER A 281 8.59 20.75 17.32
CA SER A 281 8.13 21.53 16.17
C SER A 281 6.64 21.30 15.93
N ILE A 282 5.81 22.29 16.24
CA ILE A 282 4.36 22.24 15.98
C ILE A 282 4.06 22.99 14.68
N TYR A 283 3.56 22.27 13.68
CA TYR A 283 3.18 22.85 12.39
C TYR A 283 1.79 23.48 12.43
N LYS A 284 1.68 24.69 11.88
CA LYS A 284 0.41 25.45 11.74
C LYS A 284 -0.06 25.35 10.29
N GLN A 285 -0.80 24.30 9.95
CA GLN A 285 -1.09 23.93 8.55
C GLN A 285 -2.26 24.70 7.91
N GLY A 286 -3.00 25.51 8.67
CA GLY A 286 -4.25 26.13 8.18
C GLY A 286 -5.25 25.06 7.74
N ASN A 287 -6.13 25.37 6.78
CA ASN A 287 -7.06 24.39 6.23
C ASN A 287 -6.32 23.38 5.32
N ILE A 288 -5.70 22.37 5.96
CA ILE A 288 -4.92 21.33 5.27
C ILE A 288 -5.78 20.48 4.35
N ALA A 289 -7.05 20.25 4.69
CA ALA A 289 -7.95 19.45 3.87
C ALA A 289 -8.13 20.09 2.49
N GLN A 290 -8.41 21.40 2.45
CA GLN A 290 -8.57 22.13 1.19
C GLN A 290 -7.25 22.16 0.39
N GLN A 291 -6.11 22.40 1.05
CA GLN A 291 -4.81 22.37 0.38
C GLN A 291 -4.51 21.00 -0.24
N LEU A 292 -4.80 19.90 0.46
CA LEU A 292 -4.54 18.55 -0.02
C LEU A 292 -5.35 18.22 -1.28
N VAL A 293 -6.59 18.69 -1.39
CA VAL A 293 -7.43 18.46 -2.58
C VAL A 293 -6.78 18.98 -3.85
N ASP A 294 -6.11 20.12 -3.78
CA ASP A 294 -5.47 20.74 -4.94
C ASP A 294 -4.36 19.86 -5.50
N TYR A 295 -3.68 19.10 -4.64
CA TYR A 295 -2.63 18.14 -5.01
C TYR A 295 -3.15 16.73 -5.32
N LEU A 296 -4.41 16.41 -4.99
CA LEU A 296 -4.94 15.09 -5.28
C LEU A 296 -5.15 14.89 -6.79
N PRO A 297 -4.74 13.74 -7.35
CA PRO A 297 -5.02 13.41 -8.73
C PRO A 297 -6.53 13.21 -8.95
N ASN A 298 -7.01 13.38 -10.19
CA ASN A 298 -8.32 12.81 -10.56
C ASN A 298 -8.26 11.27 -10.59
N ILE A 299 -9.40 10.61 -10.69
CA ILE A 299 -9.48 9.14 -10.61
C ILE A 299 -8.63 8.42 -11.67
N GLN A 300 -8.55 8.97 -12.89
CA GLN A 300 -7.76 8.39 -13.97
C GLN A 300 -6.25 8.55 -13.73
N GLU A 301 -5.83 9.76 -13.34
CA GLU A 301 -4.45 10.04 -12.94
C GLU A 301 -4.02 9.18 -11.76
N TRP A 302 -4.90 9.01 -10.77
CA TRP A 302 -4.64 8.18 -9.61
C TRP A 302 -4.41 6.73 -10.01
N GLN A 303 -5.31 6.15 -10.81
CA GLN A 303 -5.18 4.78 -11.31
C GLN A 303 -3.84 4.59 -12.05
N VAL A 304 -3.48 5.52 -12.93
CA VAL A 304 -2.21 5.46 -13.68
C VAL A 304 -0.99 5.48 -12.75
N ASN A 305 -1.06 6.24 -11.67
CA ASN A 305 0.01 6.42 -10.69
C ASN A 305 0.08 5.31 -9.63
N LEU A 306 -0.88 4.38 -9.57
CA LEU A 306 -0.81 3.25 -8.65
C LEU A 306 0.42 2.37 -8.93
N PRO A 307 1.09 1.85 -7.88
CA PRO A 307 2.21 0.93 -8.01
C PRO A 307 1.89 -0.25 -8.92
N LYS A 308 2.74 -0.48 -9.93
CA LYS A 308 2.66 -1.64 -10.81
C LYS A 308 3.29 -2.85 -10.15
N ILE A 309 2.66 -4.01 -10.26
CA ILE A 309 3.21 -5.29 -9.79
C ILE A 309 3.66 -6.10 -11.00
N GLY A 310 4.98 -6.31 -11.10
CA GLY A 310 5.57 -7.22 -12.08
C GLY A 310 5.64 -8.68 -11.61
N GLY A 311 5.93 -9.59 -12.53
CA GLY A 311 6.31 -10.97 -12.22
C GLY A 311 5.19 -11.88 -11.70
N ILE A 312 3.92 -11.46 -11.79
CA ILE A 312 2.77 -12.33 -11.51
C ILE A 312 2.64 -13.37 -12.61
N VAL A 313 2.74 -14.65 -12.25
CA VAL A 313 2.49 -15.78 -13.14
C VAL A 313 1.11 -16.33 -12.80
N SER A 314 0.09 -15.96 -13.56
CA SER A 314 -1.30 -16.23 -13.20
C SER A 314 -1.61 -17.71 -12.95
N SER A 315 -0.91 -18.63 -13.62
CA SER A 315 -1.10 -20.08 -13.42
C SER A 315 -0.58 -20.64 -12.09
N GLN A 316 0.12 -19.83 -11.28
CA GLN A 316 0.63 -20.23 -9.96
C GLN A 316 -0.30 -19.86 -8.80
N TYR A 317 -1.47 -19.31 -9.12
CA TYR A 317 -2.40 -18.79 -8.14
C TYR A 317 -3.82 -19.19 -8.47
N ASP A 318 -4.60 -19.40 -7.43
CA ASP A 318 -6.05 -19.40 -7.48
C ASP A 318 -6.55 -17.96 -7.43
N TRP A 319 -7.49 -17.66 -8.31
CA TRP A 319 -8.00 -16.31 -8.50
C TRP A 319 -9.46 -16.22 -8.07
N ARG A 320 -9.79 -15.11 -7.42
CA ARG A 320 -11.18 -14.70 -7.24
C ARG A 320 -11.36 -13.27 -7.70
N GLN A 321 -12.45 -13.00 -8.41
CA GLN A 321 -12.82 -11.66 -8.85
C GLN A 321 -13.93 -11.11 -7.97
N TYR A 322 -13.82 -9.85 -7.58
CA TYR A 322 -14.88 -9.14 -6.87
C TYR A 322 -16.08 -8.89 -7.80
N GLN A 323 -17.27 -9.30 -7.36
CA GLN A 323 -18.52 -9.14 -8.09
C GLN A 323 -19.42 -8.14 -7.38
N TYR A 324 -19.66 -6.98 -8.01
CA TYR A 324 -20.38 -5.88 -7.36
C TYR A 324 -21.84 -6.23 -7.01
N GLN A 325 -22.50 -7.08 -7.81
CA GLN A 325 -23.91 -7.46 -7.61
C GLN A 325 -24.08 -8.26 -6.32
N THR A 326 -23.11 -9.13 -6.02
CA THR A 326 -23.14 -10.00 -4.84
C THR A 326 -22.31 -9.44 -3.69
N LYS A 327 -21.54 -8.37 -3.92
CA LYS A 327 -20.55 -7.78 -3.01
C LYS A 327 -19.56 -8.82 -2.46
N ASN A 328 -19.23 -9.82 -3.26
CA ASN A 328 -18.43 -10.98 -2.86
C ASN A 328 -17.41 -11.35 -3.93
N PHE A 329 -16.37 -12.06 -3.50
CA PHE A 329 -15.39 -12.65 -4.39
C PHE A 329 -15.88 -13.99 -4.94
N GLN A 330 -15.79 -14.17 -6.26
CA GLN A 330 -16.14 -15.41 -6.95
C GLN A 330 -14.91 -16.00 -7.64
N ASN A 331 -14.75 -17.33 -7.56
CA ASN A 331 -13.63 -18.04 -8.20
C ASN A 331 -13.62 -17.79 -9.71
N CYS A 332 -12.43 -17.54 -10.27
CA CYS A 332 -12.20 -17.47 -11.70
C CYS A 332 -10.94 -18.26 -12.08
N ILE A 333 -10.92 -18.82 -13.29
CA ILE A 333 -9.80 -19.65 -13.75
C ILE A 333 -8.58 -18.77 -14.00
N LEU A 334 -8.77 -17.68 -14.76
CA LEU A 334 -7.76 -16.68 -15.04
C LEU A 334 -8.36 -15.27 -15.05
N PRO A 335 -7.58 -14.26 -14.65
CA PRO A 335 -7.97 -12.85 -14.78
C PRO A 335 -7.91 -12.42 -16.25
N GLU A 336 -9.07 -12.25 -16.88
CA GLU A 336 -9.19 -11.84 -18.29
C GLU A 336 -9.82 -10.45 -18.44
N GLN A 337 -10.46 -9.94 -17.40
CA GLN A 337 -11.25 -8.71 -17.43
C GLN A 337 -10.67 -7.65 -16.49
N THR A 338 -10.84 -6.38 -16.83
CA THR A 338 -10.47 -5.29 -15.92
C THR A 338 -11.27 -5.44 -14.62
N GLY A 339 -10.62 -5.42 -13.47
CA GLY A 339 -11.33 -5.64 -12.22
C GLY A 339 -10.45 -5.82 -10.99
N PHE A 340 -11.13 -6.04 -9.86
CA PHE A 340 -10.51 -6.25 -8.56
C PHE A 340 -10.43 -7.75 -8.23
N TYR A 341 -9.22 -8.23 -7.94
CA TYR A 341 -8.93 -9.65 -7.78
C TYR A 341 -8.22 -9.95 -6.45
N GLU A 342 -8.54 -11.11 -5.89
CA GLU A 342 -7.73 -11.80 -4.88
C GLU A 342 -6.80 -12.80 -5.55
N MET A 343 -5.55 -12.80 -5.09
CA MET A 343 -4.54 -13.77 -5.49
C MET A 343 -4.24 -14.70 -4.31
N ARG A 344 -4.37 -16.01 -4.53
CA ARG A 344 -4.18 -17.04 -3.48
C ARG A 344 -3.24 -18.15 -3.97
N ARG A 345 -2.29 -18.58 -3.15
CA ARG A 345 -1.45 -19.76 -3.42
C ARG A 345 -2.08 -21.06 -2.94
N ASP A 346 -2.88 -20.94 -1.89
CA ASP A 346 -3.67 -22.02 -1.32
C ASP A 346 -5.14 -21.57 -1.34
N PRO A 347 -6.05 -22.30 -2.02
CA PRO A 347 -7.48 -21.95 -2.05
C PRO A 347 -8.11 -21.86 -0.66
N GLU A 348 -7.63 -22.67 0.28
CA GLU A 348 -8.19 -22.85 1.62
C GLU A 348 -7.66 -21.82 2.63
N GLN A 349 -6.67 -21.00 2.23
CA GLN A 349 -6.16 -19.98 3.13
C GLN A 349 -7.24 -18.95 3.49
N LYS A 350 -7.26 -18.54 4.76
CA LYS A 350 -8.26 -17.60 5.26
C LYS A 350 -8.18 -16.23 4.59
N PHE A 351 -6.97 -15.75 4.31
CA PHE A 351 -6.73 -14.42 3.76
C PHE A 351 -5.92 -14.49 2.46
N PRO A 352 -6.23 -13.66 1.45
CA PRO A 352 -5.48 -13.69 0.20
C PRO A 352 -4.02 -13.28 0.40
N ASP A 353 -3.11 -13.81 -0.43
CA ASP A 353 -1.71 -13.39 -0.43
C ASP A 353 -1.61 -11.90 -0.77
N ARG A 354 -2.44 -11.45 -1.71
CA ARG A 354 -2.59 -10.06 -2.15
C ARG A 354 -3.97 -9.81 -2.69
N THR A 355 -4.37 -8.55 -2.63
CA THR A 355 -5.46 -8.02 -3.46
C THR A 355 -4.88 -7.05 -4.49
N VAL A 356 -5.36 -7.12 -5.73
CA VAL A 356 -4.78 -6.43 -6.88
C VAL A 356 -5.87 -5.95 -7.84
N PHE A 357 -5.59 -4.90 -8.58
CA PHE A 357 -6.44 -4.45 -9.69
C PHE A 357 -5.78 -4.83 -11.01
N TYR A 358 -6.50 -5.53 -11.88
CA TYR A 358 -6.06 -5.91 -13.21
C TYR A 358 -6.65 -4.95 -14.23
N GLU A 359 -5.83 -4.44 -15.15
CA GLU A 359 -6.27 -3.70 -16.33
C GLU A 359 -6.12 -4.58 -17.57
N ALA A 360 -7.22 -5.06 -18.14
CA ALA A 360 -7.19 -5.98 -19.27
C ALA A 360 -6.58 -5.35 -20.53
N ASP A 361 -6.88 -4.06 -20.79
CA ASP A 361 -6.40 -3.34 -21.99
C ASP A 361 -4.87 -3.21 -22.03
N THR A 362 -4.25 -3.03 -20.87
CA THR A 362 -2.79 -2.83 -20.74
C THR A 362 -2.07 -4.07 -20.22
N GLN A 363 -2.80 -5.07 -19.74
CA GLN A 363 -2.31 -6.24 -19.01
C GLN A 363 -1.42 -5.89 -17.82
N ILE A 364 -1.77 -4.80 -17.12
CA ILE A 364 -1.02 -4.30 -15.96
C ILE A 364 -1.74 -4.69 -14.67
N TRP A 365 -0.94 -5.13 -13.71
CA TRP A 365 -1.36 -5.37 -12.33
C TRP A 365 -1.00 -4.18 -11.46
N ARG A 366 -1.95 -3.73 -10.64
CA ARG A 366 -1.78 -2.59 -9.73
C ARG A 366 -2.08 -2.95 -8.29
N GLN A 367 -1.38 -2.27 -7.38
CA GLN A 367 -1.58 -2.39 -5.94
C GLN A 367 -2.10 -1.08 -5.35
N SER A 368 -2.99 -1.17 -4.37
CA SER A 368 -3.44 -0.06 -3.51
C SER A 368 -4.04 -0.64 -2.23
N ASP A 369 -4.59 0.22 -1.37
CA ASP A 369 -5.48 -0.19 -0.30
C ASP A 369 -6.75 -0.88 -0.85
N TRP A 370 -7.28 -1.84 -0.09
CA TRP A 370 -8.43 -2.66 -0.47
C TRP A 370 -9.64 -1.84 -0.94
N TYR A 371 -10.01 -0.79 -0.21
CA TYR A 371 -11.14 0.07 -0.58
C TYR A 371 -10.88 0.83 -1.88
N GLY A 372 -9.65 1.30 -2.10
CA GLY A 372 -9.25 1.91 -3.36
C GLY A 372 -9.40 0.96 -4.55
N LEU A 373 -8.95 -0.29 -4.43
CA LEU A 373 -9.07 -1.28 -5.51
C LEU A 373 -10.52 -1.67 -5.77
N ARG A 374 -11.34 -1.82 -4.72
CA ARG A 374 -12.80 -2.01 -4.86
C ARG A 374 -13.45 -0.83 -5.55
N PHE A 375 -13.12 0.40 -5.15
CA PHE A 375 -13.65 1.62 -5.74
C PHE A 375 -13.33 1.70 -7.24
N LEU A 376 -12.11 1.33 -7.66
CA LEU A 376 -11.77 1.25 -9.09
C LEU A 376 -12.61 0.22 -9.84
N ALA A 377 -12.87 -0.95 -9.26
CA ALA A 377 -13.74 -1.93 -9.91
C ALA A 377 -15.15 -1.35 -10.14
N LEU A 378 -15.74 -0.71 -9.12
CA LEU A 378 -17.05 -0.07 -9.24
C LEU A 378 -17.07 1.09 -10.26
N TYR A 379 -15.96 1.84 -10.34
CA TYR A 379 -15.76 2.91 -11.32
C TYR A 379 -15.79 2.36 -12.76
N HIS A 380 -15.04 1.29 -13.04
CA HIS A 380 -15.00 0.67 -14.37
C HIS A 380 -16.30 -0.02 -14.77
N GLU A 381 -17.02 -0.58 -13.79
CA GLU A 381 -18.36 -1.15 -13.98
C GLU A 381 -19.46 -0.07 -14.13
N LYS A 382 -19.14 1.21 -13.89
CA LYS A 382 -20.09 2.34 -13.94
C LYS A 382 -21.28 2.19 -13.00
N VAL A 383 -21.02 1.65 -11.80
CA VAL A 383 -22.05 1.39 -10.76
C VAL A 383 -21.87 2.24 -9.51
N LEU A 384 -21.01 3.27 -9.57
CA LEU A 384 -20.88 4.24 -8.50
C LEU A 384 -22.20 5.01 -8.35
N GLN A 385 -22.67 5.10 -7.11
CA GLN A 385 -23.87 5.81 -6.69
C GLN A 385 -23.51 7.25 -6.31
N GLU A 386 -24.54 8.09 -6.27
CA GLU A 386 -24.38 9.50 -5.90
C GLU A 386 -24.10 9.63 -4.40
N CYS A 387 -23.30 10.64 -4.05
CA CYS A 387 -23.15 11.04 -2.65
C CYS A 387 -24.30 11.96 -2.23
N CYS A 388 -24.57 12.10 -0.94
CA CYS A 388 -25.56 13.05 -0.43
C CYS A 388 -24.88 14.09 0.44
N TYR A 389 -25.06 15.37 0.12
CA TYR A 389 -24.52 16.47 0.90
C TYR A 389 -25.64 17.23 1.62
N SER A 390 -25.45 17.49 2.90
CA SER A 390 -26.34 18.34 3.72
C SER A 390 -25.61 19.61 4.09
N SER A 391 -25.98 20.72 3.45
CA SER A 391 -25.38 22.04 3.71
C SER A 391 -25.67 22.53 5.12
N GLU A 392 -26.90 22.33 5.62
CA GLU A 392 -27.30 22.68 6.99
C GLU A 392 -26.45 21.96 8.05
N GLN A 393 -26.18 20.66 7.85
CA GLN A 393 -25.41 19.86 8.81
C GLN A 393 -23.91 19.85 8.52
N LYS A 394 -23.46 20.45 7.41
CA LYS A 394 -22.10 20.33 6.86
C LYS A 394 -21.63 18.88 6.81
N GLN A 395 -22.46 18.01 6.23
CA GLN A 395 -22.24 16.57 6.20
C GLN A 395 -22.20 16.03 4.78
N LEU A 396 -21.20 15.20 4.49
CA LEU A 396 -21.13 14.42 3.26
C LEU A 396 -21.39 12.94 3.59
N ARG A 397 -22.36 12.34 2.91
CA ARG A 397 -22.68 10.92 3.01
C ARG A 397 -22.23 10.19 1.76
N VAL A 398 -21.45 9.14 1.96
CA VAL A 398 -20.95 8.25 0.90
C VAL A 398 -21.51 6.85 1.13
N PRO A 399 -21.96 6.13 0.09
CA PRO A 399 -22.41 4.76 0.25
C PRO A 399 -21.31 3.88 0.88
N TYR A 400 -21.66 3.08 1.88
CA TYR A 400 -20.70 2.31 2.66
C TYR A 400 -19.86 1.33 1.82
N ASP A 401 -20.52 0.64 0.89
CA ASP A 401 -19.88 -0.27 -0.06
C ASP A 401 -19.10 0.45 -1.17
N GLN A 402 -19.13 1.78 -1.19
CA GLN A 402 -18.40 2.64 -2.12
C GLN A 402 -17.46 3.59 -1.40
N ARG A 403 -17.03 3.23 -0.18
CA ARG A 403 -15.97 3.93 0.56
C ARG A 403 -14.81 4.30 -0.38
N TRP A 404 -14.43 5.58 -0.32
CA TRP A 404 -13.45 6.16 -1.23
C TRP A 404 -12.04 5.60 -1.00
N PRO A 405 -11.14 5.70 -2.01
CA PRO A 405 -9.75 5.37 -1.81
C PRO A 405 -9.14 6.22 -0.70
N GLN A 406 -8.21 5.62 0.05
CA GLN A 406 -7.73 6.20 1.31
C GLN A 406 -7.23 7.64 1.18
N ILE A 407 -6.57 8.00 0.06
CA ILE A 407 -6.04 9.35 -0.13
C ILE A 407 -7.12 10.43 -0.20
N TYR A 408 -8.32 10.10 -0.70
CA TYR A 408 -9.47 11.00 -0.78
C TYR A 408 -10.25 11.00 0.54
N GLU A 409 -10.48 9.82 1.13
CA GLU A 409 -11.14 9.70 2.45
C GLU A 409 -10.37 10.45 3.54
N ARG A 410 -9.03 10.40 3.49
CA ARG A 410 -8.17 11.11 4.44
C ARG A 410 -8.44 12.60 4.46
N VAL A 411 -8.69 13.21 3.31
CA VAL A 411 -9.01 14.65 3.24
C VAL A 411 -10.29 14.96 4.00
N LEU A 412 -11.33 14.12 3.84
CA LEU A 412 -12.58 14.28 4.59
C LEU A 412 -12.38 14.12 6.09
N VAL A 413 -11.57 13.14 6.51
CA VAL A 413 -11.27 12.92 7.93
C VAL A 413 -10.44 14.08 8.51
N LEU A 414 -9.46 14.60 7.77
CA LEU A 414 -8.66 15.75 8.20
C LEU A 414 -9.44 17.08 8.23
N ALA A 415 -10.57 17.19 7.54
CA ALA A 415 -11.41 18.39 7.64
C ALA A 415 -12.09 18.53 9.02
N SER A 416 -12.24 17.42 9.75
CA SER A 416 -12.94 17.41 11.04
C SER A 416 -12.16 16.78 12.19
N GLY A 417 -11.13 16.00 11.92
CA GLY A 417 -10.49 15.15 12.93
C GLY A 417 -11.35 13.99 13.41
N TYR A 418 -12.44 13.66 12.70
CA TYR A 418 -13.34 12.54 13.01
C TYR A 418 -13.30 11.47 11.92
N LEU A 419 -13.26 10.21 12.36
CA LEU A 419 -13.55 9.07 11.49
C LEU A 419 -15.02 9.08 11.04
N PRO A 420 -15.35 8.52 9.87
CA PRO A 420 -16.73 8.52 9.39
C PRO A 420 -17.65 7.69 10.29
N GLN A 421 -18.82 8.23 10.60
CA GLN A 421 -19.85 7.53 11.33
C GLN A 421 -20.61 6.60 10.37
N ILE A 422 -20.84 5.36 10.78
CA ILE A 422 -21.70 4.43 10.05
C ILE A 422 -23.16 4.82 10.33
N PHE A 423 -23.95 5.01 9.27
CA PHE A 423 -25.35 5.45 9.36
C PHE A 423 -26.29 4.55 8.55
N GLY A 424 -27.54 4.44 8.99
CA GLY A 424 -28.62 3.76 8.27
C GLY A 424 -28.34 2.27 8.02
N ASP A 425 -28.04 1.51 9.09
CA ASP A 425 -27.76 0.07 9.01
C ASP A 425 -26.66 -0.28 7.98
N ARG A 426 -25.50 0.39 8.09
CA ARG A 426 -24.34 0.23 7.20
C ARG A 426 -24.62 0.55 5.73
N GLN A 427 -25.58 1.42 5.45
CA GLN A 427 -25.78 1.93 4.09
C GLN A 427 -24.86 3.11 3.78
N TRP A 428 -24.54 3.93 4.78
CA TRP A 428 -23.83 5.19 4.57
C TRP A 428 -22.65 5.37 5.53
N LEU A 429 -21.61 6.03 5.03
CA LEU A 429 -20.54 6.64 5.78
C LEU A 429 -20.79 8.15 5.82
N ASN A 430 -20.96 8.68 7.03
CA ASN A 430 -21.23 10.09 7.27
C ASN A 430 -19.94 10.80 7.70
N TYR A 431 -19.51 11.79 6.92
CA TYR A 431 -18.37 12.65 7.22
C TYR A 431 -18.88 14.00 7.70
N HIS A 432 -18.35 14.47 8.81
CA HIS A 432 -18.80 15.68 9.49
C HIS A 432 -17.91 16.88 9.17
N ASN A 433 -18.47 18.08 9.32
CA ASN A 433 -17.77 19.36 9.11
C ASN A 433 -17.08 19.47 7.75
N ILE A 434 -17.73 18.97 6.70
CA ILE A 434 -17.24 19.06 5.33
C ILE A 434 -17.84 20.30 4.71
N SER A 435 -17.01 21.19 4.15
CA SER A 435 -17.52 22.37 3.43
C SER A 435 -18.09 21.97 2.05
N PRO A 436 -19.05 22.74 1.50
CA PRO A 436 -19.58 22.50 0.16
C PRO A 436 -18.48 22.50 -0.91
N GLU A 437 -17.51 23.40 -0.79
CA GLU A 437 -16.39 23.54 -1.73
C GLU A 437 -15.49 22.30 -1.71
N LEU A 438 -15.20 21.78 -0.51
CA LEU A 438 -14.40 20.58 -0.32
C LEU A 438 -15.11 19.35 -0.90
N ALA A 439 -16.39 19.17 -0.58
CA ALA A 439 -17.22 18.08 -1.12
C ALA A 439 -17.27 18.13 -2.64
N ASN A 440 -17.57 19.29 -3.22
CA ASN A 440 -17.64 19.49 -4.66
C ASN A 440 -16.31 19.17 -5.36
N SER A 441 -15.19 19.62 -4.78
CA SER A 441 -13.86 19.42 -5.36
C SER A 441 -13.46 17.94 -5.37
N LEU A 442 -13.72 17.22 -4.27
CA LEU A 442 -13.45 15.78 -4.18
C LEU A 442 -14.36 14.96 -5.09
N CYS A 443 -15.67 15.25 -5.14
CA CYS A 443 -16.60 14.57 -6.05
C CYS A 443 -16.17 14.76 -7.51
N LYS A 444 -15.74 15.96 -7.89
CA LYS A 444 -15.20 16.24 -9.24
C LYS A 444 -13.96 15.39 -9.55
N LYS A 445 -13.00 15.28 -8.60
CA LYS A 445 -11.79 14.46 -8.78
C LYS A 445 -12.13 12.97 -8.95
N LEU A 446 -13.15 12.49 -8.24
CA LEU A 446 -13.61 11.11 -8.31
C LEU A 446 -14.63 10.83 -9.43
N SER A 447 -15.00 11.83 -10.22
CA SER A 447 -16.07 11.73 -11.24
C SER A 447 -17.41 11.26 -10.66
N LEU A 448 -17.75 11.74 -9.46
CA LEU A 448 -19.00 11.44 -8.76
C LEU A 448 -19.96 12.63 -8.86
N SER A 449 -21.26 12.34 -8.94
CA SER A 449 -22.32 13.31 -8.64
C SER A 449 -22.68 13.28 -7.16
N TYR A 450 -23.27 14.38 -6.68
CA TYR A 450 -23.87 14.42 -5.35
C TYR A 450 -25.19 15.20 -5.36
N GLN A 451 -26.12 14.81 -4.48
CA GLN A 451 -27.40 15.47 -4.28
C GLN A 451 -27.36 16.38 -3.06
N GLY A 452 -27.99 17.55 -3.16
CA GLY A 452 -28.13 18.54 -2.08
C GLY A 452 -27.13 19.69 -2.18
N ILE A 453 -27.65 20.90 -2.40
CA ILE A 453 -26.99 22.19 -2.15
C ILE A 453 -27.88 22.96 -1.18
#